data_AF-A0A3B9E679-F1
#
_entry.id   AF-A0A3B9E679-F1
#
_cell.length_a   1.000
_cell.length_b   1.000
_cell.length_c   1.000
_cell.angle_alpha   90.00
_cell.angle_beta   90.00
_cell.angle_gamma   90.00
#
_symmetry.space_group_name_H-M   'P 1'
#
loop_
_entity.id
_entity.type
_entity.pdbx_description
1 polymer ?
#
loop_
_entity_poly.entity_id
_entity_poly.type
_entity_poly.pdbx_seq_one_letter_code
_entity_poly.pdbx_strand_id
1 'polypeptide(L)'
;MPLVGTREMFKKAYDGGYAIGAFNVNNMELLQAIVDAGTEERAPLILQVSAGARKYARQEYLIHLVQAAMETTDIPVALHLDHGDSFEICKSCIDSGFSSVMIDASSKPFAENVALTKKVCDYAHSRPDYVSVEGELGVLAGVEDDVSAEHSNYTEPSEVEDFVKKTGVDSLAISIGTSHGRTKFRPEQCTRDASGILLPPPLRFDILAEIEKRIPGFPIVLHGASSVLNEYID
;
A
#
# COMPACT_ATOMS: atom_id res chain seq x y z
N MET A 1 -16.98 -1.93 -15.64
CA MET A 1 -15.71 -2.32 -16.30
C MET A 1 -14.96 -3.33 -15.42
N PRO A 2 -14.08 -4.19 -15.95
CA PRO A 2 -13.28 -5.08 -15.10
C PRO A 2 -12.28 -4.27 -14.25
N LEU A 3 -11.91 -4.82 -13.09
CA LEU A 3 -10.79 -4.32 -12.30
C LEU A 3 -9.49 -4.50 -13.09
N VAL A 4 -8.52 -3.62 -12.84
CA VAL A 4 -7.17 -3.69 -13.45
C VAL A 4 -6.13 -4.06 -12.39
N GLY A 5 -5.02 -4.65 -12.84
CA GLY A 5 -3.85 -4.89 -11.98
C GLY A 5 -3.01 -3.63 -11.79
N THR A 6 -2.36 -3.49 -10.63
CA THR A 6 -1.57 -2.30 -10.29
C THR A 6 -0.29 -2.18 -11.12
N ARG A 7 0.24 -3.28 -11.67
CA ARG A 7 1.44 -3.26 -12.53
C ARG A 7 1.33 -2.31 -13.73
N GLU A 8 0.21 -2.34 -14.46
CA GLU A 8 0.01 -1.43 -15.60
C GLU A 8 -0.23 0.01 -15.13
N MET A 9 -0.96 0.16 -14.02
CA MET A 9 -1.23 1.46 -13.42
C MET A 9 0.07 2.16 -13.00
N PHE A 10 0.95 1.46 -12.28
CA PHE A 10 2.25 2.00 -11.88
C PHE A 10 3.14 2.30 -13.07
N LYS A 11 3.14 1.48 -14.13
CA LYS A 11 3.88 1.80 -15.34
C LYS A 11 3.46 3.17 -15.91
N LYS A 12 2.14 3.43 -16.02
CA LYS A 12 1.62 4.72 -16.49
C LYS A 12 1.96 5.87 -15.54
N ALA A 13 1.93 5.61 -14.24
CA ALA A 13 2.30 6.56 -13.19
C ALA A 13 3.75 7.01 -13.31
N TYR A 14 4.68 6.07 -13.47
CA TYR A 14 6.10 6.37 -13.67
C TYR A 14 6.37 7.06 -15.01
N ASP A 15 5.76 6.60 -16.10
CA ASP A 15 5.90 7.24 -17.41
C ASP A 15 5.35 8.69 -17.42
N GLY A 16 4.32 8.94 -16.61
CA GLY A 16 3.63 10.22 -16.50
C GLY A 16 4.14 11.13 -15.37
N GLY A 17 5.04 10.66 -14.50
CA GLY A 17 5.55 11.42 -13.36
C GLY A 17 4.51 11.76 -12.30
N TYR A 18 3.61 10.82 -11.98
CA TYR A 18 2.57 10.99 -10.96
C TYR A 18 2.48 9.79 -10.01
N ALA A 19 1.81 9.96 -8.87
CA ALA A 19 1.47 8.89 -7.94
C ALA A 19 -0.02 8.52 -8.02
N ILE A 20 -0.37 7.30 -7.61
CA ILE A 20 -1.75 6.82 -7.59
C ILE A 20 -2.23 6.76 -6.15
N GLY A 21 -3.38 7.38 -5.88
CA GLY A 21 -3.99 7.32 -4.56
C GLY A 21 -4.53 5.93 -4.25
N ALA A 22 -4.11 5.38 -3.10
CA ALA A 22 -4.69 4.20 -2.50
C ALA A 22 -5.56 4.59 -1.30
N PHE A 23 -6.86 4.29 -1.37
CA PHE A 23 -7.84 4.75 -0.39
C PHE A 23 -8.55 3.55 0.26
N ASN A 24 -8.53 3.50 1.60
CA ASN A 24 -9.21 2.46 2.34
C ASN A 24 -10.73 2.61 2.24
N VAL A 25 -11.44 1.51 1.98
CA VAL A 25 -12.90 1.47 1.92
C VAL A 25 -13.49 0.54 2.97
N ASN A 26 -14.53 1.02 3.67
CA ASN A 26 -15.18 0.28 4.76
C ASN A 26 -16.69 0.13 4.57
N ASN A 27 -17.32 0.98 3.75
CA ASN A 27 -18.77 1.01 3.52
C ASN A 27 -19.10 1.62 2.14
N MET A 28 -20.39 1.69 1.83
CA MET A 28 -20.90 2.21 0.55
C MET A 28 -20.58 3.70 0.37
N GLU A 29 -20.80 4.52 1.40
CA GLU A 29 -20.69 5.97 1.31
C GLU A 29 -19.24 6.42 1.04
N LEU A 30 -18.25 5.79 1.69
CA LEU A 30 -16.84 6.06 1.41
C LEU A 30 -16.45 5.64 -0.01
N LEU A 31 -16.91 4.46 -0.43
CA LEU A 31 -16.64 3.97 -1.78
C LEU A 31 -17.20 4.92 -2.85
N GLN A 32 -18.45 5.37 -2.68
CA GLN A 32 -19.06 6.36 -3.58
C GLN A 32 -18.23 7.64 -3.63
N ALA A 33 -17.90 8.22 -2.47
CA ALA A 33 -17.14 9.46 -2.40
C ALA A 33 -15.77 9.35 -3.12
N ILE A 34 -15.06 8.25 -2.94
CA ILE A 34 -13.76 8.01 -3.57
C ILE A 34 -13.90 7.85 -5.08
N VAL A 35 -14.86 7.04 -5.54
CA VAL A 35 -15.07 6.74 -6.96
C VAL A 35 -15.60 7.96 -7.71
N ASP A 36 -16.51 8.73 -7.11
CA ASP A 36 -17.03 9.96 -7.69
C ASP A 36 -15.91 10.99 -7.87
N ALA A 37 -15.07 11.19 -6.84
CA ALA A 37 -13.92 12.09 -6.92
C ALA A 37 -12.91 11.65 -7.99
N GLY A 38 -12.54 10.36 -8.02
CA GLY A 38 -11.63 9.86 -9.06
C GLY A 38 -12.20 9.98 -10.47
N THR A 39 -13.53 9.84 -10.62
CA THR A 39 -14.21 10.00 -11.90
C THR A 39 -14.20 11.46 -12.36
N GLU A 40 -14.49 12.41 -11.46
CA GLU A 40 -14.45 13.85 -11.73
C GLU A 40 -13.04 14.30 -12.15
N GLU A 41 -12.01 13.84 -11.42
CA GLU A 41 -10.60 14.15 -11.69
C GLU A 41 -9.99 13.32 -12.83
N ARG A 42 -10.72 12.35 -13.37
CA ARG A 42 -10.24 11.36 -14.36
C ARG A 42 -8.95 10.65 -13.91
N ALA A 43 -8.84 10.38 -12.61
CA ALA A 43 -7.66 9.80 -11.98
C ALA A 43 -7.85 8.29 -11.75
N PRO A 44 -6.81 7.45 -11.98
CA PRO A 44 -6.87 6.05 -11.59
C PRO A 44 -6.89 5.91 -10.05
N LEU A 45 -7.53 4.84 -9.56
CA LEU A 45 -7.70 4.61 -8.11
C LEU A 45 -7.26 3.21 -7.70
N ILE A 46 -6.65 3.11 -6.52
CA ILE A 46 -6.49 1.85 -5.79
C ILE A 46 -7.48 1.87 -4.62
N LEU A 47 -8.47 0.99 -4.64
CA LEU A 47 -9.39 0.79 -3.53
C LEU A 47 -8.83 -0.32 -2.65
N GLN A 48 -8.47 0.00 -1.41
CA GLN A 48 -7.80 -0.95 -0.54
C GLN A 48 -8.64 -1.36 0.66
N VAL A 49 -8.50 -2.62 1.08
CA VAL A 49 -9.32 -3.25 2.11
C VAL A 49 -8.42 -3.82 3.19
N SER A 50 -8.50 -3.23 4.39
CA SER A 50 -7.75 -3.68 5.57
C SER A 50 -8.41 -4.86 6.29
N ALA A 51 -7.70 -5.46 7.24
CA ALA A 51 -8.27 -6.48 8.13
C ALA A 51 -9.47 -5.95 8.94
N GLY A 52 -9.39 -4.71 9.45
CA GLY A 52 -10.50 -4.05 10.15
C GLY A 52 -11.73 -3.87 9.26
N ALA A 53 -11.53 -3.44 8.01
CA ALA A 53 -12.61 -3.32 7.03
C ALA A 53 -13.32 -4.67 6.78
N ARG A 54 -12.55 -5.75 6.58
CA ARG A 54 -13.10 -7.10 6.42
C ARG A 54 -13.83 -7.58 7.66
N LYS A 55 -13.34 -7.28 8.86
CA LYS A 55 -14.02 -7.63 10.11
C LYS A 55 -15.34 -6.88 10.29
N TYR A 56 -15.37 -5.61 9.87
CA TYR A 56 -16.55 -4.75 9.96
C TYR A 56 -17.64 -5.11 8.94
N ALA A 57 -17.30 -5.05 7.65
CA ALA A 57 -18.28 -5.17 6.56
C ALA A 57 -18.39 -6.60 6.00
N ARG A 58 -17.43 -7.49 6.31
CA ARG A 58 -17.20 -8.79 5.64
C ARG A 58 -16.74 -8.62 4.20
N GLN A 59 -15.88 -9.54 3.78
CA GLN A 59 -15.25 -9.51 2.46
C GLN A 59 -16.28 -9.55 1.33
N GLU A 60 -17.34 -10.35 1.49
CA GLU A 60 -18.37 -10.55 0.47
C GLU A 60 -19.12 -9.25 0.15
N TYR A 61 -19.50 -8.48 1.17
CA TYR A 61 -20.17 -7.19 0.95
C TYR A 61 -19.25 -6.19 0.29
N LEU A 62 -17.99 -6.11 0.72
CA LEU A 62 -17.00 -5.18 0.13
C LEU A 62 -16.79 -5.46 -1.36
N ILE A 63 -16.67 -6.73 -1.75
CA ILE A 63 -16.53 -7.13 -3.16
C ILE A 63 -17.76 -6.70 -3.97
N HIS A 64 -18.97 -6.95 -3.46
CA HIS A 64 -20.19 -6.57 -4.18
C HIS A 64 -20.37 -5.05 -4.26
N LEU A 65 -19.95 -4.30 -3.24
CA LEU A 65 -19.93 -2.84 -3.29
C LEU A 65 -18.96 -2.35 -4.38
N VAL A 66 -17.75 -2.90 -4.44
CA VAL A 66 -16.77 -2.56 -5.49
C VAL A 66 -17.30 -2.92 -6.87
N GLN A 67 -17.91 -4.10 -7.04
CA GLN A 67 -18.55 -4.49 -8.31
C GLN A 67 -19.61 -3.48 -8.75
N ALA A 68 -20.48 -3.04 -7.85
CA ALA A 68 -21.48 -2.01 -8.14
C ALA A 68 -20.83 -0.68 -8.53
N ALA A 69 -19.75 -0.26 -7.85
CA ALA A 69 -19.02 0.95 -8.21
C ALA A 69 -18.36 0.86 -9.59
N MET A 70 -17.88 -0.33 -9.98
CA MET A 70 -17.31 -0.55 -11.32
C MET A 70 -18.35 -0.45 -12.45
N GLU A 71 -19.66 -0.43 -12.15
CA GLU A 71 -20.72 -0.16 -13.12
C GLU A 71 -20.96 1.34 -13.34
N THR A 72 -20.49 2.20 -12.43
CA THR A 72 -20.76 3.64 -12.44
C THR A 72 -19.59 4.49 -12.91
N THR A 73 -18.41 3.90 -13.13
CA THR A 73 -17.20 4.62 -13.56
C THR A 73 -16.51 3.96 -14.76
N ASP A 74 -15.75 4.76 -15.51
CA ASP A 74 -14.90 4.33 -16.62
C ASP A 74 -13.40 4.57 -16.37
N ILE A 75 -13.01 5.00 -15.16
CA ILE A 75 -11.60 5.14 -14.78
C ILE A 75 -10.96 3.77 -14.45
N PRO A 76 -9.62 3.63 -14.54
CA PRO A 76 -8.93 2.43 -14.08
C PRO A 76 -8.99 2.30 -12.56
N VAL A 77 -9.46 1.16 -12.06
CA VAL A 77 -9.56 0.86 -10.62
C VAL A 77 -8.95 -0.51 -10.31
N ALA A 78 -8.10 -0.56 -9.29
CA ALA A 78 -7.64 -1.82 -8.68
C ALA A 78 -8.31 -2.04 -7.33
N LEU A 79 -8.59 -3.31 -7.00
CA LEU A 79 -9.00 -3.72 -5.66
C LEU A 79 -7.83 -4.42 -4.97
N HIS A 80 -7.38 -3.85 -3.85
CA HIS A 80 -6.15 -4.21 -3.16
C HIS A 80 -6.42 -4.72 -1.73
N LEU A 81 -5.78 -5.83 -1.36
CA LEU A 81 -5.72 -6.28 0.04
C LEU A 81 -4.64 -5.50 0.76
N ASP A 82 -5.03 -4.69 1.75
CA ASP A 82 -4.12 -3.92 2.58
C ASP A 82 -3.69 -4.74 3.82
N HIS A 83 -2.38 -4.75 4.11
CA HIS A 83 -1.73 -5.46 5.21
C HIS A 83 -2.22 -6.93 5.39
N GLY A 84 -2.08 -7.76 4.36
CA GLY A 84 -2.32 -9.20 4.49
C GLY A 84 -1.28 -9.87 5.40
N ASP A 85 -1.71 -10.56 6.46
CA ASP A 85 -0.81 -11.13 7.48
C ASP A 85 -0.35 -12.59 7.22
N SER A 86 -0.96 -13.23 6.22
CA SER A 86 -0.82 -14.66 5.99
C SER A 86 -1.02 -15.01 4.52
N PHE A 87 -0.51 -16.17 4.12
CA PHE A 87 -0.76 -16.69 2.78
C PHE A 87 -2.25 -16.96 2.57
N GLU A 88 -2.93 -17.45 3.60
CA GLU A 88 -4.33 -17.85 3.58
C GLU A 88 -5.26 -16.67 3.33
N ILE A 89 -4.99 -15.51 3.95
CA ILE A 89 -5.78 -14.29 3.70
C ILE A 89 -5.54 -13.75 2.29
N CYS A 90 -4.28 -13.68 1.84
CA CYS A 90 -3.94 -13.25 0.48
C CYS A 90 -4.62 -14.13 -0.55
N LYS A 91 -4.53 -15.46 -0.37
CA LYS A 91 -5.20 -16.45 -1.21
C LYS A 91 -6.71 -16.26 -1.25
N SER A 92 -7.34 -16.05 -0.09
CA SER A 92 -8.80 -15.83 0.01
C SER A 92 -9.23 -14.58 -0.78
N CYS A 93 -8.50 -13.47 -0.65
CA CYS A 93 -8.80 -12.24 -1.38
C CYS A 93 -8.59 -12.42 -2.90
N ILE A 94 -7.50 -13.05 -3.31
CA ILE A 94 -7.23 -13.40 -4.72
C ILE A 94 -8.37 -14.24 -5.31
N ASP A 95 -8.76 -15.32 -4.62
CA ASP A 95 -9.83 -16.23 -5.07
C ASP A 95 -11.20 -15.54 -5.13
N SER A 96 -11.36 -14.42 -4.41
CA SER A 96 -12.60 -13.64 -4.37
C SER A 96 -12.61 -12.47 -5.37
N GLY A 97 -11.59 -12.33 -6.20
CA GLY A 97 -11.56 -11.36 -7.31
C GLY A 97 -10.77 -10.07 -7.03
N PHE A 98 -9.91 -10.04 -6.01
CA PHE A 98 -8.96 -8.93 -5.84
C PHE A 98 -7.95 -8.93 -6.99
N SER A 99 -7.68 -7.75 -7.56
CA SER A 99 -6.70 -7.57 -8.64
C SER A 99 -5.29 -7.26 -8.13
N SER A 100 -5.16 -6.99 -6.82
CA SER A 100 -3.87 -6.83 -6.14
C SER A 100 -3.95 -7.26 -4.67
N VAL A 101 -2.83 -7.70 -4.09
CA VAL A 101 -2.71 -7.96 -2.66
C VAL A 101 -1.37 -7.51 -2.10
N MET A 102 -1.36 -7.04 -0.86
CA MET A 102 -0.15 -6.87 -0.05
C MET A 102 -0.01 -8.03 0.92
N ILE A 103 1.20 -8.57 0.99
CA ILE A 103 1.63 -9.47 2.06
C ILE A 103 2.61 -8.72 2.96
N ASP A 104 2.15 -8.38 4.17
CA ASP A 104 2.96 -7.74 5.18
C ASP A 104 3.59 -8.79 6.09
N ALA A 105 4.84 -9.14 5.74
CA ALA A 105 5.71 -9.97 6.55
C ALA A 105 6.91 -9.18 7.10
N SER A 106 6.80 -7.84 7.14
CA SER A 106 7.88 -6.92 7.52
C SER A 106 8.42 -7.16 8.94
N SER A 107 7.55 -7.61 9.84
CA SER A 107 7.89 -7.95 11.23
C SER A 107 8.68 -9.28 11.38
N LYS A 108 8.77 -10.09 10.32
CA LYS A 108 9.49 -11.37 10.33
C LYS A 108 10.96 -11.17 9.95
N PRO A 109 11.86 -12.11 10.34
CA PRO A 109 13.23 -12.12 9.83
C PRO A 109 13.25 -12.11 8.29
N PHE A 110 14.24 -11.43 7.69
CA PHE A 110 14.33 -11.23 6.24
C PHE A 110 14.08 -12.51 5.40
N ALA A 111 14.71 -13.63 5.78
CA ALA A 111 14.54 -14.90 5.07
C ALA A 111 13.10 -15.46 5.13
N GLU A 112 12.40 -15.27 6.25
CA GLU A 112 11.01 -15.67 6.41
C GLU A 112 10.07 -14.74 5.64
N ASN A 113 10.35 -13.42 5.66
CA ASN A 113 9.62 -12.44 4.85
C ASN A 113 9.74 -12.81 3.35
N VAL A 114 10.96 -13.02 2.85
CA VAL A 114 11.20 -13.45 1.47
C VAL A 114 10.44 -14.75 1.14
N ALA A 115 10.49 -15.76 2.01
CA ALA A 115 9.84 -17.04 1.75
C ALA A 115 8.31 -16.93 1.69
N LEU A 116 7.70 -16.17 2.62
CA LEU A 116 6.26 -15.98 2.66
C LEU A 116 5.78 -15.10 1.49
N THR A 117 6.47 -13.99 1.24
CA THR A 117 6.17 -13.08 0.12
C THR A 117 6.30 -13.79 -1.22
N LYS A 118 7.36 -14.58 -1.41
CA LYS A 118 7.52 -15.41 -2.61
C LYS A 118 6.35 -16.39 -2.80
N LYS A 119 5.92 -17.05 -1.73
CA LYS A 119 4.79 -18.00 -1.78
C LYS A 119 3.50 -17.31 -2.24
N VAL A 120 3.26 -16.08 -1.80
CA VAL A 120 2.11 -15.28 -2.26
C VAL A 120 2.26 -14.86 -3.72
N CYS A 121 3.44 -14.38 -4.13
CA CYS A 121 3.76 -14.04 -5.53
C CYS A 121 3.52 -15.22 -6.47
N ASP A 122 4.11 -16.38 -6.17
CA ASP A 122 3.98 -17.59 -7.00
C ASP A 122 2.51 -17.98 -7.21
N TYR A 123 1.67 -17.82 -6.18
CA TYR A 123 0.25 -18.11 -6.27
C TYR A 123 -0.52 -17.04 -7.06
N ALA A 124 -0.30 -15.76 -6.75
CA ALA A 124 -0.97 -14.62 -7.36
C ALA A 124 -0.65 -14.48 -8.86
N HIS A 125 0.61 -14.72 -9.24
CA HIS A 125 1.07 -14.63 -10.63
C HIS A 125 0.65 -15.84 -11.47
N SER A 126 0.30 -16.97 -10.83
CA SER A 126 -0.26 -18.14 -11.53
C SER A 126 -1.72 -17.96 -11.95
N ARG A 127 -2.38 -16.89 -11.50
CA ARG A 127 -3.79 -16.64 -11.83
C ARG A 127 -3.93 -16.23 -13.30
N PRO A 128 -5.04 -16.62 -13.97
CA PRO A 128 -5.26 -16.28 -15.39
C PRO A 128 -5.16 -14.78 -15.68
N ASP A 129 -5.67 -13.96 -14.76
CA ASP A 129 -5.72 -12.50 -14.90
C ASP A 129 -4.50 -11.79 -14.29
N TYR A 130 -3.51 -12.54 -13.79
CA TYR A 130 -2.32 -12.06 -13.06
C TYR A 130 -2.66 -11.08 -11.92
N VAL A 131 -2.55 -11.53 -10.67
CA VAL A 131 -2.79 -10.65 -9.52
C VAL A 131 -1.47 -10.05 -9.04
N SER A 132 -1.40 -8.71 -8.95
CA SER A 132 -0.18 -8.01 -8.54
C SER A 132 0.06 -8.14 -7.04
N VAL A 133 1.31 -8.35 -6.63
CA VAL A 133 1.69 -8.50 -5.21
C VAL A 133 2.59 -7.37 -4.76
N GLU A 134 2.20 -6.75 -3.65
CA GLU A 134 3.02 -5.83 -2.90
C GLU A 134 3.67 -6.56 -1.70
N GLY A 135 4.94 -6.26 -1.45
CA GLY A 135 5.62 -6.66 -0.22
C GLY A 135 6.12 -5.45 0.55
N GLU A 136 6.48 -5.64 1.81
CA GLU A 136 7.03 -4.58 2.67
C GLU A 136 8.42 -4.94 3.21
N LEU A 137 9.32 -3.95 3.21
CA LEU A 137 10.60 -4.01 3.90
C LEU A 137 10.78 -2.80 4.82
N GLY A 138 11.32 -3.04 6.02
CA GLY A 138 11.29 -2.08 7.11
C GLY A 138 9.96 -2.17 7.86
N VAL A 139 9.94 -1.71 9.11
CA VAL A 139 8.73 -1.78 9.95
C VAL A 139 8.25 -0.36 10.23
N LEU A 140 7.01 -0.06 9.88
CA LEU A 140 6.34 1.18 10.25
C LEU A 140 6.01 1.16 11.75
N ALA A 141 6.29 2.26 12.45
CA ALA A 141 5.78 2.44 13.82
C ALA A 141 4.32 2.86 13.74
N GLY A 142 3.50 2.48 14.73
CA GLY A 142 2.11 2.92 14.80
C GLY A 142 1.16 1.85 15.32
N VAL A 143 -0.11 2.22 15.40
CA VAL A 143 -1.21 1.30 15.69
C VAL A 143 -2.09 1.27 14.45
N GLU A 144 -2.28 0.09 13.89
CA GLU A 144 -3.20 -0.15 12.78
C GLU A 144 -3.98 -1.44 13.03
N ASP A 145 -5.32 -1.33 13.08
CA ASP A 145 -6.24 -2.47 13.18
C ASP A 145 -5.78 -3.62 14.12
N ASP A 146 -5.39 -3.28 15.36
CA ASP A 146 -4.88 -4.17 16.44
C ASP A 146 -3.41 -4.64 16.34
N VAL A 147 -2.66 -4.25 15.31
CA VAL A 147 -1.20 -4.49 15.20
C VAL A 147 -0.44 -3.25 15.69
N SER A 148 0.42 -3.43 16.69
CA SER A 148 1.32 -2.38 17.18
C SER A 148 2.77 -2.82 17.07
N ALA A 149 3.58 -2.08 16.32
CA ALA A 149 5.03 -2.21 16.37
C ALA A 149 5.60 -1.16 17.35
N GLU A 150 6.22 -1.61 18.44
CA GLU A 150 6.91 -0.73 19.39
C GLU A 150 8.20 -0.13 18.81
N HIS A 151 8.77 -0.77 17.79
CA HIS A 151 10.00 -0.36 17.13
C HIS A 151 9.77 -0.20 15.63
N SER A 152 9.95 1.02 15.11
CA SER A 152 10.14 1.23 13.68
C SER A 152 11.59 1.01 13.31
N ASN A 153 11.81 0.40 12.15
CA ASN A 153 13.10 0.38 11.49
C ASN A 153 12.91 0.88 10.07
N TYR A 154 13.81 1.76 9.63
CA TYR A 154 13.84 2.16 8.24
C TYR A 154 14.16 0.96 7.34
N THR A 155 13.70 1.01 6.10
CA THR A 155 14.11 0.05 5.08
C THR A 155 15.61 0.13 4.88
N GLU A 156 16.31 -1.01 4.89
CA GLU A 156 17.74 -1.04 4.57
C GLU A 156 17.95 -1.14 3.06
N PRO A 157 18.52 -0.10 2.41
CA PRO A 157 18.64 -0.09 0.95
C PRO A 157 19.44 -1.26 0.38
N SER A 158 20.39 -1.82 1.13
CA SER A 158 21.16 -2.99 0.67
C SER A 158 20.34 -4.26 0.49
N GLU A 159 19.17 -4.35 1.12
CA GLU A 159 18.32 -5.55 1.08
C GLU A 159 17.30 -5.54 -0.07
N VAL A 160 16.93 -4.36 -0.58
CA VAL A 160 15.79 -4.20 -1.50
C VAL A 160 15.98 -4.94 -2.82
N GLU A 161 17.19 -4.89 -3.39
CA GLU A 161 17.47 -5.54 -4.67
C GLU A 161 17.37 -7.08 -4.54
N ASP A 162 17.88 -7.62 -3.44
CA ASP A 162 17.83 -9.06 -3.17
C ASP A 162 16.40 -9.52 -2.86
N PHE A 163 15.64 -8.72 -2.10
CA PHE A 163 14.24 -8.99 -1.80
C PHE A 163 13.39 -9.03 -3.07
N VAL A 164 13.41 -7.98 -3.88
CA VAL A 164 12.64 -7.91 -5.13
C VAL A 164 12.97 -9.08 -6.06
N LYS A 165 14.26 -9.40 -6.22
CA LYS A 165 14.70 -10.52 -7.07
C LYS A 165 14.23 -11.88 -6.54
N LYS A 166 14.27 -12.10 -5.23
CA LYS A 166 13.92 -13.40 -4.62
C LYS A 166 12.42 -13.61 -4.52
N THR A 167 11.64 -12.56 -4.28
CA THR A 167 10.20 -12.66 -4.09
C THR A 167 9.44 -12.57 -5.40
N GLY A 168 9.87 -11.67 -6.29
CA GLY A 168 9.16 -11.35 -7.53
C GLY A 168 8.02 -10.34 -7.36
N VAL A 169 7.95 -9.60 -6.24
CA VAL A 169 6.90 -8.58 -6.01
C VAL A 169 6.81 -7.56 -7.14
N ASP A 170 5.62 -7.01 -7.34
CA ASP A 170 5.30 -5.99 -8.36
C ASP A 170 5.45 -4.55 -7.82
N SER A 171 5.35 -4.37 -6.50
CA SER A 171 5.61 -3.12 -5.78
C SER A 171 6.24 -3.38 -4.41
N LEU A 172 6.91 -2.38 -3.86
CA LEU A 172 7.58 -2.46 -2.56
C LEU A 172 7.17 -1.27 -1.68
N ALA A 173 6.50 -1.57 -0.57
CA ALA A 173 6.31 -0.65 0.53
C ALA A 173 7.62 -0.47 1.30
N ILE A 174 7.97 0.79 1.58
CA ILE A 174 9.20 1.15 2.30
C ILE A 174 8.88 2.00 3.54
N SER A 175 9.69 1.82 4.58
CA SER A 175 9.67 2.61 5.80
C SER A 175 10.76 3.69 5.75
N ILE A 176 10.35 4.94 5.55
CA ILE A 176 11.22 6.13 5.56
C ILE A 176 10.85 7.15 6.64
N GLY A 177 10.07 6.72 7.64
CA GLY A 177 9.68 7.54 8.80
C GLY A 177 8.23 7.98 8.82
N THR A 178 7.38 7.43 7.95
CA THR A 178 5.93 7.51 8.08
C THR A 178 5.41 6.51 9.12
N SER A 179 4.14 6.66 9.51
CA SER A 179 3.46 5.82 10.49
C SER A 179 1.95 5.88 10.29
N HIS A 180 1.23 4.85 10.69
CA HIS A 180 -0.24 4.82 10.66
C HIS A 180 -0.88 5.63 11.80
N GLY A 181 -2.14 6.02 11.60
CA GLY A 181 -2.97 6.68 12.61
C GLY A 181 -2.86 8.21 12.67
N ARG A 182 -3.70 8.81 13.53
CA ARG A 182 -3.86 10.27 13.67
C ARG A 182 -2.71 10.94 14.43
N THR A 183 -2.03 10.18 15.29
CA THR A 183 -0.92 10.67 16.14
C THR A 183 0.37 9.97 15.73
N LYS A 184 0.89 10.38 14.57
CA LYS A 184 2.02 9.74 13.88
C LYS A 184 3.35 9.86 14.64
N PHE A 185 3.48 10.94 15.39
CA PHE A 185 4.68 11.26 16.15
C PHE A 185 4.29 11.66 17.56
N ARG A 186 5.05 11.20 18.55
CA ARG A 186 4.92 11.71 19.91
C ARG A 186 5.42 13.16 19.94
N PRO A 187 4.84 14.06 20.76
CA PRO A 187 5.24 15.46 20.81
C PRO A 187 6.75 15.68 21.03
N GLU A 188 7.42 14.74 21.70
CA GLU A 188 8.86 14.78 21.96
C GLU A 188 9.72 14.50 20.71
N GLN A 189 9.13 13.89 19.67
CA GLN A 189 9.77 13.61 18.38
C GLN A 189 9.59 14.74 17.37
N CYS A 190 8.69 15.69 17.66
CA CYS A 190 8.37 16.80 16.79
C CYS A 190 9.18 18.05 17.17
N THR A 191 9.48 18.89 16.18
CA THR A 191 9.94 20.26 16.41
C THR A 191 8.74 21.22 16.44
N ARG A 192 8.92 22.48 16.86
CA ARG A 192 7.87 23.50 16.76
C ARG A 192 8.28 24.57 15.76
N ASP A 193 7.36 24.97 14.91
CA ASP A 193 7.54 26.14 14.06
C ASP A 193 7.43 27.45 14.87
N ALA A 194 7.62 28.59 14.20
CA ALA A 194 7.51 29.90 14.82
C ALA A 194 6.09 30.23 15.35
N SER A 195 5.07 29.50 14.91
CA SER A 195 3.68 29.65 15.35
C SER A 195 3.29 28.69 16.49
N GLY A 196 4.21 27.81 16.89
CA GLY A 196 4.02 26.83 17.95
C GLY A 196 3.38 25.51 17.48
N ILE A 197 3.19 25.31 16.18
CA ILE A 197 2.66 24.06 15.60
C ILE A 197 3.76 22.99 15.63
N LEU A 198 3.38 21.76 16.00
CA LEU A 198 4.30 20.62 15.98
C LEU A 198 4.57 20.16 14.55
N LEU A 199 5.84 20.16 14.15
CA LEU A 199 6.32 19.65 12.88
C LEU A 199 6.89 18.23 13.08
N PRO A 200 6.48 17.26 12.25
CA PRO A 200 7.01 15.92 12.31
C PRO A 200 8.51 15.89 11.96
N PRO A 201 9.28 14.88 12.41
CA PRO A 201 10.63 14.66 11.93
C PRO A 201 10.62 14.47 10.40
N PRO A 202 11.68 14.92 9.70
CA PRO A 202 11.74 14.83 8.25
C PRO A 202 11.79 13.37 7.79
N LEU A 203 11.14 13.10 6.66
CA LEU A 203 11.23 11.80 6.00
C LEU A 203 12.65 11.55 5.49
N ARG A 204 13.07 10.29 5.53
CA ARG A 204 14.40 9.85 5.08
C ARG A 204 14.43 9.66 3.56
N PHE A 205 14.30 10.76 2.83
CA PHE A 205 14.39 10.77 1.36
C PHE A 205 15.74 10.28 0.83
N ASP A 206 16.80 10.33 1.65
CA ASP A 206 18.09 9.74 1.32
C ASP A 206 18.02 8.21 1.18
N ILE A 207 17.15 7.54 1.96
CA ILE A 207 16.88 6.10 1.85
C ILE A 207 16.14 5.83 0.54
N LEU A 208 15.08 6.59 0.25
CA LEU A 208 14.35 6.48 -1.02
C LEU A 208 15.28 6.66 -2.23
N ALA A 209 16.11 7.71 -2.22
CA ALA A 209 17.06 7.98 -3.31
C ALA A 209 18.10 6.87 -3.49
N GLU A 210 18.50 6.18 -2.42
CA GLU A 210 19.39 5.02 -2.52
C GLU A 210 18.68 3.77 -3.04
N ILE A 211 17.40 3.57 -2.66
CA ILE A 211 16.56 2.50 -3.20
C ILE A 211 16.34 2.70 -4.69
N GLU A 212 16.02 3.91 -5.15
CA GLU A 212 15.83 4.24 -6.56
C GLU A 212 17.07 3.95 -7.41
N LYS A 213 18.28 4.14 -6.87
CA LYS A 213 19.52 3.76 -7.59
C LYS A 213 19.67 2.25 -7.74
N ARG A 214 19.18 1.46 -6.79
CA ARG A 214 19.34 0.00 -6.74
C ARG A 214 18.28 -0.71 -7.57
N ILE A 215 17.06 -0.21 -7.54
CA ILE A 215 15.91 -0.74 -8.28
C ILE A 215 15.24 0.37 -9.11
N PRO A 216 15.94 0.91 -10.12
CA PRO A 216 15.46 2.07 -10.88
C PRO A 216 14.14 1.78 -11.62
N GLY A 217 13.17 2.67 -11.43
CA GLY A 217 11.84 2.56 -12.04
C GLY A 217 10.97 1.45 -11.43
N PHE A 218 11.38 0.85 -10.32
CA PHE A 218 10.56 -0.11 -9.59
C PHE A 218 9.49 0.61 -8.75
N PRO A 219 8.21 0.19 -8.78
CA PRO A 219 7.15 0.85 -8.03
C PRO A 219 7.38 0.83 -6.51
N ILE A 220 7.50 2.02 -5.91
CA ILE A 220 7.62 2.22 -4.46
C ILE A 220 6.30 2.71 -3.88
N VAL A 221 5.93 2.19 -2.71
CA VAL A 221 4.70 2.56 -2.00
C VAL A 221 5.02 3.22 -0.68
N LEU A 222 4.36 4.36 -0.43
CA LEU A 222 4.52 5.15 0.79
C LEU A 222 3.27 5.02 1.67
N HIS A 223 3.39 4.21 2.71
CA HIS A 223 2.33 4.02 3.71
C HIS A 223 2.23 5.24 4.64
N GLY A 224 1.08 5.39 5.32
CA GLY A 224 0.88 6.42 6.32
C GLY A 224 0.94 7.85 5.80
N ALA A 225 0.50 8.12 4.56
CA ALA A 225 0.67 9.42 3.90
C ALA A 225 -0.27 10.56 4.39
N SER A 226 -1.37 10.28 5.12
CA SER A 226 -2.43 11.27 5.44
C SER A 226 -2.03 12.51 6.26
N SER A 227 -0.77 12.65 6.66
CA SER A 227 -0.24 13.80 7.42
C SER A 227 1.19 14.12 7.04
N VAL A 228 1.63 13.59 5.90
CA VAL A 228 2.84 14.06 5.23
C VAL A 228 2.49 15.45 4.67
N LEU A 229 3.34 16.44 4.92
CA LEU A 229 3.12 17.80 4.43
C LEU A 229 3.08 17.78 2.90
N ASN A 230 2.17 18.55 2.28
CA ASN A 230 2.02 18.57 0.82
C ASN A 230 3.35 18.90 0.10
N GLU A 231 4.22 19.71 0.70
CA GLU A 231 5.56 20.04 0.18
C GLU A 231 6.49 18.83 -0.01
N TYR A 232 6.16 17.68 0.59
CA TYR A 232 6.90 16.41 0.46
C TYR A 232 6.25 15.45 -0.54
N ILE A 233 5.07 15.78 -1.05
CA ILE A 233 4.28 14.99 -2.00
C ILE A 233 4.33 15.63 -3.40
N ASP A 234 4.21 16.96 -3.45
CA ASP A 234 4.27 17.80 -4.66
C ASP A 234 5.70 17.88 -5.25
#